data_AF-A0A183AHT2-F1
#
_entry.id   AF-A0A183AHT2-F1
#
_cell.length_a   1.000
_cell.length_b   1.000
_cell.length_c   1.000
_cell.angle_alpha   90.00
_cell.angle_beta   90.00
_cell.angle_gamma   90.00
#
_symmetry.space_group_name_H-M   'P 1'
#
loop_
_entity.id
_entity.type
_entity.pdbx_description
1 polymer ?
#
loop_
_entity_poly.entity_id
_entity_poly.type
_entity_poly.pdbx_seq_one_letter_code
_entity_poly.pdbx_strand_id
1 'polypeptide(L)'
;MFGPELKNITGDSKTLSEVLRLVDQLFTSIKSQDLPCPFLPKNEKSWLKVKNEFEDHASMIDAKAKNFINDYFAHIRGPTSAFDLLEKFKSVKARAAITCLLKDKYRDVLRSFGNELLKVEVKFKELKDTPNVAHYLPSTAGSISWARLILSTVKVSILRFINSQPDILDEDEGKAVKARYVSLADELRKYEISRHHAWETEVNAIVSLRLSQPVLFKHTNPVAYDQKAQAISPPPTWWAGAKGDTGTVLNPPTPPQAQLIRQFFNDPANTTGTLTRTYSSNLQRNHGSAVSWTSQGERTSLGTSPTMQEGALPVYEVNFDSKLWGVIQEAARIELFNLPLPEIARFLGLRHSYYQNMVLQLQRMVDRYEEIRAQLDPLKVTLMENSLRNLVNTIDRGVFYLNWDSLVVDEYLEHCDRRLKRAENHIKEVDRCFDILERIGTLISRAQMFKEKENGQLVSAKEYMDYAESCRENDMEELANQISTMATSCLGKLEEALFDTNTGRRAEMYPIYQRFEVMILFRLLEVSFLSV
;
A
#
# COMPACT_ATOMS: atom_id res chain seq x y z
N MET A 1 -37.51 4.77 45.44
CA MET A 1 -36.12 4.31 45.29
C MET A 1 -35.95 3.24 44.20
N PHE A 2 -36.90 2.32 44.06
CA PHE A 2 -36.86 1.28 43.05
C PHE A 2 -37.78 1.66 41.88
N GLY A 3 -37.27 2.44 40.92
CA GLY A 3 -38.02 2.80 39.72
C GLY A 3 -38.00 1.68 38.66
N PRO A 4 -38.81 1.79 37.59
CA PRO A 4 -38.80 0.85 36.47
C PRO A 4 -37.42 0.75 35.77
N GLU A 5 -36.57 1.77 35.91
CA GLU A 5 -35.22 1.77 35.34
C GLU A 5 -34.26 0.75 35.96
N LEU A 6 -34.47 0.37 37.23
CA LEU A 6 -33.69 -0.70 37.87
C LEU A 6 -34.09 -2.08 37.33
N LYS A 7 -35.37 -2.26 36.97
CA LYS A 7 -35.91 -3.51 36.40
C LYS A 7 -35.24 -3.88 35.06
N ASN A 8 -34.89 -2.87 34.26
CA ASN A 8 -34.25 -3.08 32.95
C ASN A 8 -32.76 -3.48 33.04
N ILE A 9 -32.10 -3.19 34.16
CA ILE A 9 -30.65 -3.41 34.33
C ILE A 9 -30.36 -4.69 35.09
N THR A 10 -31.22 -5.07 36.03
CA THR A 10 -31.01 -6.26 36.86
C THR A 10 -31.55 -7.56 36.25
N GLY A 11 -32.15 -7.50 35.06
CA GLY A 11 -33.04 -8.57 34.58
C GLY A 11 -34.24 -8.73 35.53
N ASP A 12 -35.18 -9.63 35.19
CA ASP A 12 -36.33 -9.96 36.04
C ASP A 12 -35.89 -10.60 37.37
N SER A 13 -35.39 -9.78 38.28
CA SER A 13 -35.01 -10.20 39.61
C SER A 13 -36.28 -10.30 40.46
N LYS A 14 -36.69 -11.54 40.75
CA LYS A 14 -37.82 -11.86 41.62
C LYS A 14 -37.78 -11.07 42.95
N THR A 15 -36.58 -10.77 43.45
CA THR A 15 -36.38 -10.01 44.69
C THR A 15 -36.73 -8.53 44.55
N LEU A 16 -36.48 -7.90 43.38
CA LEU A 16 -36.84 -6.50 43.14
C LEU A 16 -38.37 -6.35 43.05
N SER A 17 -39.03 -7.26 42.33
CA SER A 17 -40.50 -7.30 42.25
C SER A 17 -41.15 -7.52 43.61
N GLU A 18 -40.56 -8.37 44.45
CA GLU A 18 -41.02 -8.58 45.83
C GLU A 18 -40.82 -7.34 46.71
N VAL A 19 -39.68 -6.64 46.59
CA VAL A 19 -39.45 -5.38 47.31
C VAL A 19 -40.45 -4.30 46.88
N LEU A 20 -40.75 -4.18 45.58
CA LEU A 20 -41.76 -3.25 45.07
C LEU A 20 -43.16 -3.56 45.63
N ARG A 21 -43.56 -4.83 45.61
CA ARG A 21 -44.83 -5.29 46.18
C ARG A 21 -44.94 -4.95 47.67
N LEU A 22 -43.87 -5.13 48.44
CA LEU A 22 -43.84 -4.80 49.87
C LEU A 22 -43.93 -3.29 50.13
N VAL A 23 -43.35 -2.46 49.25
CA VAL A 23 -43.49 -1.00 49.32
C VAL A 23 -44.93 -0.58 49.06
N ASP A 24 -45.61 -1.19 48.07
CA ASP A 24 -47.04 -0.91 47.81
C ASP A 24 -47.94 -1.38 48.96
N GLN A 25 -47.58 -2.50 49.60
CA GLN A 25 -48.27 -3.01 50.80
C GLN A 25 -48.15 -2.09 52.01
N LEU A 26 -47.05 -1.34 52.11
CA LEU A 26 -46.83 -0.37 53.18
C LEU A 26 -47.93 0.70 53.25
N PHE A 27 -48.42 1.13 52.07
CA PHE A 27 -49.47 2.14 51.97
C PHE A 27 -50.86 1.58 52.18
N THR A 28 -51.08 0.28 51.96
CA THR A 28 -52.40 -0.36 52.14
C THR A 28 -52.75 -0.49 53.63
N SER A 29 -51.77 -0.78 54.49
CA SER A 29 -51.95 -0.83 55.94
C SER A 29 -52.30 0.53 56.56
N ILE A 30 -51.89 1.64 55.95
CA ILE A 30 -52.21 3.00 56.41
C ILE A 30 -53.55 3.50 55.82
N LYS A 31 -53.94 3.00 54.64
CA LYS A 31 -55.17 3.39 53.93
C LYS A 31 -56.39 2.54 54.28
N SER A 32 -56.28 1.57 55.19
CA SER A 32 -57.40 0.72 55.57
C SER A 32 -58.55 1.54 56.16
N GLN A 33 -59.76 1.34 55.64
CA GLN A 33 -60.98 2.06 56.03
C GLN A 33 -61.40 1.85 57.50
N ASP A 34 -60.87 0.83 58.18
CA ASP A 34 -61.21 0.48 59.56
C ASP A 34 -60.39 1.24 60.63
N LEU A 35 -59.54 2.20 60.23
CA LEU A 35 -58.71 2.96 61.16
C LEU A 35 -59.50 4.10 61.83
N PRO A 36 -59.53 4.17 63.17
CA PRO A 36 -60.23 5.22 63.89
C PRO A 36 -59.50 6.55 63.75
N CYS A 37 -60.19 7.69 63.84
CA CYS A 37 -59.59 8.99 63.49
C CYS A 37 -58.30 9.31 64.30
N PRO A 38 -57.23 9.79 63.62
CA PRO A 38 -55.89 9.95 64.20
C PRO A 38 -55.76 11.07 65.22
N PHE A 39 -56.69 12.02 65.25
CA PHE A 39 -56.62 13.21 66.08
C PHE A 39 -57.28 13.07 67.46
N LEU A 40 -57.80 11.87 67.81
CA LEU A 40 -58.40 11.61 69.13
C LEU A 40 -57.38 10.96 70.08
N PRO A 41 -57.18 11.50 71.31
CA PRO A 41 -56.25 10.94 72.30
C PRO A 41 -56.54 9.48 72.69
N LYS A 42 -57.82 9.05 72.59
CA LYS A 42 -58.23 7.66 72.87
C LYS A 42 -57.63 6.65 71.89
N ASN A 43 -57.26 7.09 70.69
CA ASN A 43 -56.75 6.24 69.60
C ASN A 43 -55.22 6.27 69.51
N GLU A 44 -54.54 7.04 70.36
CA GLU A 44 -53.07 7.20 70.36
C GLU A 44 -52.34 5.86 70.39
N LYS A 45 -52.79 4.93 71.26
CA LYS A 45 -52.20 3.57 71.34
C LYS A 45 -52.39 2.76 70.06
N SER A 46 -53.51 2.93 69.36
CA SER A 46 -53.79 2.24 68.09
C SER A 46 -52.92 2.80 66.96
N TRP A 47 -52.75 4.13 66.89
CA TRP A 47 -51.90 4.78 65.90
C TRP A 47 -50.41 4.59 66.17
N LEU A 48 -49.99 4.50 67.44
CA LEU A 48 -48.62 4.15 67.81
C LEU A 48 -48.27 2.72 67.37
N LYS A 49 -49.22 1.78 67.50
CA LYS A 49 -49.06 0.41 66.99
C LYS A 49 -48.90 0.38 65.47
N VAL A 50 -49.77 1.09 64.73
CA VAL A 50 -49.68 1.20 63.26
C VAL A 50 -48.37 1.88 62.82
N LYS A 51 -47.92 2.90 63.56
CA LYS A 51 -46.64 3.56 63.32
C LYS A 51 -45.46 2.60 63.53
N ASN A 52 -45.45 1.83 64.62
CA ASN A 52 -44.40 0.85 64.89
C ASN A 52 -44.39 -0.27 63.83
N GLU A 53 -45.55 -0.80 63.44
CA GLU A 53 -45.67 -1.80 62.38
C GLU A 53 -45.17 -1.26 61.03
N PHE A 54 -45.45 0.03 60.74
CA PHE A 54 -44.91 0.71 59.57
C PHE A 54 -43.38 0.86 59.63
N GLU A 55 -42.83 1.25 60.79
CA GLU A 55 -41.38 1.37 60.99
C GLU A 55 -40.66 0.01 60.90
N ASP A 56 -41.26 -1.06 61.41
CA ASP A 56 -40.76 -2.43 61.30
C ASP A 56 -40.77 -2.92 59.85
N HIS A 57 -41.88 -2.73 59.13
CA HIS A 57 -41.96 -3.08 57.72
C HIS A 57 -41.02 -2.25 56.85
N ALA A 58 -40.88 -0.95 57.14
CA ALA A 58 -39.92 -0.11 56.43
C ALA A 58 -38.47 -0.55 56.69
N SER A 59 -38.15 -0.97 57.92
CA SER A 59 -36.83 -1.51 58.27
C SER A 59 -36.56 -2.86 57.58
N MET A 60 -37.57 -3.73 57.48
CA MET A 60 -37.48 -4.98 56.72
C MET A 60 -37.23 -4.73 55.22
N ILE A 61 -37.90 -3.74 54.64
CA ILE A 61 -37.68 -3.34 53.23
C ILE A 61 -36.26 -2.80 53.06
N ASP A 62 -35.77 -1.96 53.97
CA ASP A 62 -34.39 -1.47 53.95
C ASP A 62 -33.38 -2.63 54.06
N ALA A 63 -33.63 -3.66 54.88
CA ALA A 63 -32.80 -4.85 54.95
C ALA A 63 -32.79 -5.66 53.64
N LYS A 64 -33.97 -5.90 53.04
CA LYS A 64 -34.08 -6.58 51.74
C LYS A 64 -33.41 -5.79 50.61
N ALA A 65 -33.53 -4.46 50.64
CA ALA A 65 -32.85 -3.55 49.72
C ALA A 65 -31.32 -3.64 49.84
N LYS A 66 -30.79 -3.66 51.07
CA LYS A 66 -29.34 -3.81 51.30
C LYS A 66 -28.82 -5.15 50.78
N ASN A 67 -29.52 -6.25 51.06
CA ASN A 67 -29.14 -7.57 50.56
C ASN A 67 -29.16 -7.63 49.04
N PHE A 68 -30.22 -7.09 48.41
CA PHE A 68 -30.31 -7.01 46.96
C PHE A 68 -29.14 -6.24 46.33
N ILE A 69 -28.78 -5.09 46.91
CA ILE A 69 -27.63 -4.31 46.44
C ILE A 69 -26.34 -5.15 46.58
N ASN A 70 -26.10 -5.76 47.73
CA ASN A 70 -24.92 -6.59 47.95
C ASN A 70 -24.82 -7.78 46.98
N ASP A 71 -25.91 -8.51 46.79
CA ASP A 71 -25.98 -9.65 45.87
C ASP A 71 -25.72 -9.20 44.44
N TYR A 72 -26.28 -8.06 44.03
CA TYR A 72 -26.07 -7.54 42.69
C TYR A 72 -24.60 -7.16 42.46
N PHE A 73 -23.98 -6.41 43.38
CA PHE A 73 -22.54 -6.08 43.29
C PHE A 73 -21.62 -7.30 43.30
N ALA A 74 -22.04 -8.42 43.89
CA ALA A 74 -21.29 -9.68 43.80
C ALA A 74 -21.28 -10.29 42.38
N HIS A 75 -22.28 -9.97 41.56
CA HIS A 75 -22.44 -10.51 40.20
C HIS A 75 -22.01 -9.53 39.09
N ILE A 76 -21.78 -8.25 39.39
CA ILE A 76 -21.32 -7.28 38.39
C ILE A 76 -19.89 -7.60 37.95
N ARG A 77 -19.71 -7.77 36.63
CA ARG A 77 -18.38 -7.93 36.03
C ARG A 77 -17.82 -6.57 35.65
N GLY A 78 -16.83 -6.11 36.40
CA GLY A 78 -16.01 -4.94 36.06
C GLY A 78 -16.48 -3.62 36.69
N PRO A 79 -15.56 -2.67 36.92
CA PRO A 79 -15.85 -1.43 37.62
C PRO A 79 -16.73 -0.48 36.81
N THR A 80 -16.66 -0.46 35.48
CA THR A 80 -17.46 0.45 34.63
C THR A 80 -18.97 0.22 34.79
N SER A 81 -19.42 -1.04 34.72
CA SER A 81 -20.82 -1.39 34.90
C SER A 81 -21.28 -1.17 36.35
N ALA A 82 -20.38 -1.37 37.32
CA ALA A 82 -20.65 -1.06 38.72
C ALA A 82 -20.84 0.46 38.91
N PHE A 83 -20.06 1.29 38.20
CA PHE A 83 -20.22 2.74 38.17
C PHE A 83 -21.55 3.18 37.57
N ASP A 84 -21.92 2.64 36.41
CA ASP A 84 -23.18 3.02 35.74
C ASP A 84 -24.38 2.79 36.67
N LEU A 85 -24.32 1.74 37.49
CA LEU A 85 -25.34 1.46 38.50
C LEU A 85 -25.29 2.43 39.68
N LEU A 86 -24.09 2.69 40.23
CA LEU A 86 -23.90 3.61 41.35
C LEU A 86 -24.34 5.05 41.00
N GLU A 87 -24.13 5.47 39.76
CA GLU A 87 -24.57 6.78 39.26
C GLU A 87 -26.10 6.85 39.14
N LYS A 88 -26.75 5.77 38.70
CA LYS A 88 -28.22 5.66 38.68
C LYS A 88 -28.84 5.64 40.07
N PHE A 89 -28.16 5.09 41.08
CA PHE A 89 -28.64 5.18 42.46
C PHE A 89 -28.43 6.58 43.07
N LYS A 90 -27.48 7.39 42.56
CA LYS A 90 -27.25 8.77 43.00
C LYS A 90 -28.40 9.72 42.61
N SER A 91 -29.07 9.48 41.47
CA SER A 91 -30.21 10.30 41.03
C SER A 91 -31.48 10.08 41.86
N VAL A 92 -31.50 9.05 42.69
CA VAL A 92 -32.64 8.67 43.53
C VAL A 92 -32.42 9.15 44.97
N LYS A 93 -33.32 9.99 45.50
CA LYS A 93 -33.28 10.38 46.92
C LYS A 93 -33.31 9.14 47.82
N ALA A 94 -32.18 8.85 48.46
CA ALA A 94 -31.99 7.67 49.29
C ALA A 94 -32.10 7.98 50.78
N ARG A 95 -32.57 7.01 51.57
CA ARG A 95 -32.45 7.06 53.04
C ARG A 95 -30.98 7.01 53.47
N ALA A 96 -30.65 7.57 54.63
CA ALA A 96 -29.27 7.65 55.14
C ALA A 96 -28.57 6.28 55.21
N ALA A 97 -29.28 5.23 55.63
CA ALA A 97 -28.75 3.87 55.71
C ALA A 97 -28.35 3.27 54.34
N ILE A 98 -29.07 3.63 53.27
CA ILE A 98 -28.77 3.20 51.90
C ILE A 98 -27.64 4.05 51.31
N THR A 99 -27.62 5.34 51.65
CA THR A 99 -26.53 6.26 51.24
C THR A 99 -25.18 5.83 51.81
N CYS A 100 -25.14 5.38 53.07
CA CYS A 100 -23.94 4.79 53.69
C CYS A 100 -23.48 3.54 52.93
N LEU A 101 -24.40 2.61 52.65
CA LEU A 101 -24.09 1.40 51.88
C LEU A 101 -23.54 1.74 50.49
N LEU A 102 -24.13 2.73 49.80
CA LEU A 102 -23.63 3.17 48.50
C LEU A 102 -22.18 3.66 48.58
N LYS A 103 -21.83 4.45 49.61
CA LYS A 103 -20.45 4.91 49.83
C LYS A 103 -19.48 3.74 50.04
N ASP A 104 -19.88 2.73 50.81
CA ASP A 104 -19.08 1.51 50.99
C ASP A 104 -18.90 0.77 49.65
N LYS A 105 -19.94 0.71 48.82
CA LYS A 105 -19.83 0.14 47.47
C LYS A 105 -18.94 0.93 46.53
N TYR A 106 -18.90 2.26 46.61
CA TYR A 106 -17.92 3.06 45.87
C TYR A 106 -16.48 2.68 46.27
N ARG A 107 -16.20 2.40 47.56
CA ARG A 107 -14.89 1.92 48.02
C ARG A 107 -14.56 0.52 47.49
N ASP A 108 -15.53 -0.40 47.49
CA ASP A 108 -15.34 -1.74 46.90
C ASP A 108 -15.02 -1.67 45.41
N VAL A 109 -15.72 -0.81 44.66
CA VAL A 109 -15.45 -0.59 43.23
C VAL A 109 -14.09 0.07 43.01
N LEU A 110 -13.68 1.00 43.88
CA LEU A 110 -12.34 1.61 43.86
C LEU A 110 -11.24 0.57 44.06
N ARG A 111 -11.42 -0.35 45.01
CA ARG A 111 -10.50 -1.47 45.24
C ARG A 111 -10.44 -2.40 44.03
N SER A 112 -11.58 -2.71 43.43
CA SER A 112 -11.67 -3.51 42.21
C SER A 112 -10.95 -2.84 41.04
N PHE A 113 -11.14 -1.54 40.84
CA PHE A 113 -10.42 -0.75 39.83
C PHE A 113 -8.91 -0.71 40.09
N GLY A 114 -8.50 -0.56 41.36
CA GLY A 114 -7.09 -0.66 41.75
C GLY A 114 -6.46 -2.00 41.41
N ASN A 115 -7.21 -3.11 41.53
CA ASN A 115 -6.77 -4.43 41.12
C ASN A 115 -6.74 -4.60 39.60
N GLU A 116 -7.67 -3.97 38.87
CA GLU A 116 -7.66 -3.95 37.41
C GLU A 116 -6.46 -3.17 36.87
N LEU A 117 -6.11 -2.03 37.48
CA LEU A 117 -4.90 -1.27 37.15
C LEU A 117 -3.64 -2.13 37.23
N LEU A 118 -3.51 -2.94 38.30
CA LEU A 118 -2.39 -3.86 38.44
C LEU A 118 -2.34 -4.90 37.31
N LYS A 119 -3.49 -5.47 36.94
CA LYS A 119 -3.56 -6.42 35.82
C LYS A 119 -3.18 -5.77 34.49
N VAL A 120 -3.63 -4.54 34.27
CA VAL A 120 -3.28 -3.75 33.07
C VAL A 120 -1.79 -3.45 33.04
N GLU A 121 -1.18 -3.07 34.17
CA GLU A 121 0.26 -2.80 34.28
C GLU A 121 1.10 -4.06 33.99
N VAL A 122 0.74 -5.20 34.57
CA VAL A 122 1.42 -6.48 34.30
C VAL A 122 1.31 -6.85 32.83
N LYS A 123 0.09 -6.78 32.26
CA LYS A 123 -0.14 -7.11 30.86
C LYS A 123 0.56 -6.14 29.90
N PHE A 124 0.66 -4.86 30.29
CA PHE A 124 1.44 -3.88 29.55
C PHE A 124 2.93 -4.25 29.54
N LYS A 125 3.49 -4.65 30.68
CA LYS A 125 4.89 -5.07 30.80
C LYS A 125 5.18 -6.34 29.98
N GLU A 126 4.27 -7.32 29.98
CA GLU A 126 4.40 -8.57 29.21
C GLU A 126 4.32 -8.34 27.70
N LEU A 127 3.42 -7.47 27.23
CA LEU A 127 3.16 -7.24 25.81
C LEU A 127 3.89 -6.02 25.24
N LYS A 128 4.76 -5.37 26.02
CA LYS A 128 5.45 -4.13 25.63
C LYS A 128 6.28 -4.29 24.37
N ASP A 129 6.90 -5.45 24.19
CA ASP A 129 7.80 -5.74 23.08
C ASP A 129 7.06 -6.27 21.85
N THR A 130 5.91 -6.91 22.04
CA THR A 130 5.04 -7.43 20.96
C THR A 130 3.57 -7.09 21.25
N PRO A 131 3.14 -5.84 21.03
CA PRO A 131 1.75 -5.47 21.26
C PRO A 131 0.84 -6.15 20.23
N ASN A 132 -0.31 -6.63 20.71
CA ASN A 132 -1.33 -7.21 19.83
C ASN A 132 -2.05 -6.09 19.06
N VAL A 133 -1.57 -5.82 17.85
CA VAL A 133 -2.08 -4.79 16.96
C VAL A 133 -2.83 -5.44 15.80
N ALA A 134 -3.89 -4.80 15.32
CA ALA A 134 -4.57 -5.23 14.11
C ALA A 134 -3.65 -5.21 12.88
N HIS A 135 -3.73 -6.24 12.02
CA HIS A 135 -2.83 -6.47 10.89
C HIS A 135 -2.74 -5.30 9.87
N TYR A 136 -3.73 -4.41 9.81
CA TYR A 136 -3.76 -3.27 8.88
C TYR A 136 -2.99 -2.03 9.37
N LEU A 137 -2.48 -2.06 10.60
CA LEU A 137 -1.71 -0.96 11.19
C LEU A 137 -0.20 -1.25 11.08
N PRO A 138 0.60 -0.26 10.65
CA PRO A 138 2.06 -0.34 10.73
C PRO A 138 2.53 -0.58 12.17
N SER A 139 3.68 -1.22 12.35
CA SER A 139 4.15 -1.71 13.64
C SER A 139 4.34 -0.61 14.70
N THR A 140 4.91 0.55 14.35
CA THR A 140 5.12 1.65 15.32
C THR A 140 3.80 2.36 15.61
N ALA A 141 3.05 2.73 14.57
CA ALA A 141 1.74 3.38 14.73
C ALA A 141 0.77 2.49 15.53
N GLY A 142 0.80 1.18 15.30
CA GLY A 142 0.04 0.20 16.04
C GLY A 142 0.39 0.14 17.51
N SER A 143 1.69 0.11 17.82
CA SER A 143 2.21 0.11 19.19
C SER A 143 1.81 1.37 19.97
N ILE A 144 1.84 2.53 19.30
CA ILE A 144 1.39 3.82 19.87
C ILE A 144 -0.13 3.80 20.10
N SER A 145 -0.90 3.34 19.11
CA SER A 145 -2.36 3.21 19.22
C SER A 145 -2.77 2.32 20.38
N TRP A 146 -2.08 1.18 20.55
CA TRP A 146 -2.29 0.26 21.67
C TRP A 146 -2.03 0.93 23.03
N ALA A 147 -0.92 1.65 23.19
CA ALA A 147 -0.63 2.38 24.42
C ALA A 147 -1.68 3.46 24.72
N ARG A 148 -2.11 4.20 23.70
CA ARG A 148 -3.18 5.22 23.81
C ARG A 148 -4.53 4.61 24.15
N LEU A 149 -4.86 3.45 23.60
CA LEU A 149 -6.09 2.73 23.91
C LEU A 149 -6.14 2.31 25.38
N ILE A 150 -5.04 1.76 25.91
CA ILE A 150 -4.92 1.43 27.33
C ILE A 150 -5.11 2.69 28.17
N LEU A 151 -4.37 3.77 27.86
CA LEU A 151 -4.45 5.02 28.61
C LEU A 151 -5.87 5.61 28.60
N SER A 152 -6.54 5.62 27.43
CA SER A 152 -7.90 6.11 27.27
C SER A 152 -8.90 5.30 28.10
N THR A 153 -8.79 3.98 28.05
CA THR A 153 -9.66 3.05 28.80
C THR A 153 -9.55 3.30 30.30
N VAL A 154 -8.32 3.38 30.82
CA VAL A 154 -8.08 3.64 32.24
C VAL A 154 -8.49 5.06 32.65
N LYS A 155 -8.26 6.05 31.77
CA LYS A 155 -8.63 7.46 31.99
C LYS A 155 -10.13 7.63 32.15
N VAL A 156 -10.95 6.95 31.35
CA VAL A 156 -12.42 7.01 31.47
C VAL A 156 -12.87 6.57 32.87
N SER A 157 -12.31 5.47 33.38
CA SER A 157 -12.66 4.94 34.70
C SER A 157 -12.30 5.89 35.84
N ILE A 158 -11.08 6.44 35.87
CA ILE A 158 -10.67 7.36 36.95
C ILE A 158 -11.41 8.70 36.90
N LEU A 159 -11.73 9.22 35.70
CA LEU A 159 -12.50 10.47 35.56
C LEU A 159 -13.91 10.35 36.14
N ARG A 160 -14.54 9.17 36.04
CA ARG A 160 -15.85 8.92 36.65
C ARG A 160 -15.81 9.02 38.18
N PHE A 161 -14.75 8.52 38.82
CA PHE A 161 -14.57 8.68 40.26
C PHE A 161 -14.41 10.16 40.65
N ILE A 162 -13.57 10.90 39.91
CA ILE A 162 -13.27 12.32 40.18
C ILE A 162 -14.55 13.16 40.11
N ASN A 163 -15.39 12.94 39.10
CA ASN A 163 -16.62 13.71 38.92
C ASN A 163 -17.75 13.29 39.88
N SER A 164 -17.83 12.00 40.23
CA SER A 164 -18.97 11.48 40.99
C SER A 164 -18.81 11.56 42.51
N GLN A 165 -17.63 11.26 43.04
CA GLN A 165 -17.34 11.18 44.48
C GLN A 165 -15.88 11.59 44.78
N PRO A 166 -15.56 12.90 44.78
CA PRO A 166 -14.20 13.37 45.07
C PRO A 166 -13.74 13.01 46.49
N ASP A 167 -14.64 13.02 47.47
CA ASP A 167 -14.33 12.75 48.88
C ASP A 167 -13.68 11.37 49.10
N ILE A 168 -14.07 10.36 48.32
CA ILE A 168 -13.54 8.99 48.44
C ILE A 168 -12.13 8.90 47.86
N LEU A 169 -11.77 9.76 46.91
CA LEU A 169 -10.40 9.84 46.38
C LEU A 169 -9.41 10.47 47.35
N ASP A 170 -9.87 11.32 48.27
CA ASP A 170 -9.01 12.01 49.24
C ASP A 170 -8.59 11.12 50.42
N GLU A 171 -9.23 9.95 50.54
CA GLU A 171 -8.84 8.91 51.48
C GLU A 171 -7.53 8.22 51.06
N ASP A 172 -6.86 7.55 52.00
CA ASP A 172 -5.55 6.93 51.75
C ASP A 172 -5.59 5.86 50.64
N GLU A 173 -6.67 5.07 50.58
CA GLU A 173 -6.89 4.08 49.51
C GLU A 173 -7.05 4.76 48.13
N GLY A 174 -7.80 5.86 48.06
CA GLY A 174 -8.01 6.62 46.83
C GLY A 174 -6.75 7.32 46.33
N LYS A 175 -5.97 7.89 47.25
CA LYS A 175 -4.64 8.43 46.94
C LYS A 175 -3.70 7.36 46.39
N ALA A 176 -3.71 6.15 46.95
CA ALA A 176 -2.89 5.04 46.45
C ALA A 176 -3.29 4.63 45.02
N VAL A 177 -4.59 4.51 44.73
CA VAL A 177 -5.09 4.19 43.38
C VAL A 177 -4.76 5.30 42.38
N LYS A 178 -4.93 6.57 42.77
CA LYS A 178 -4.57 7.73 41.95
C LYS A 178 -3.08 7.77 41.64
N ALA A 179 -2.22 7.52 42.64
CA ALA A 179 -0.77 7.46 42.44
C ALA A 179 -0.37 6.35 41.46
N ARG A 180 -0.99 5.17 41.56
CA ARG A 180 -0.78 4.07 40.60
C ARG A 180 -1.22 4.44 39.19
N TYR A 181 -2.40 5.06 39.05
CA TYR A 181 -2.87 5.55 37.76
C TYR A 181 -1.88 6.54 37.14
N VAL A 182 -1.39 7.51 37.91
CA VAL A 182 -0.41 8.49 37.44
C VAL A 182 0.88 7.81 37.01
N SER A 183 1.39 6.88 37.81
CA SER A 183 2.59 6.09 37.47
C SER A 183 2.41 5.33 36.14
N LEU A 184 1.30 4.60 35.98
CA LEU A 184 0.99 3.88 34.75
C LEU A 184 0.84 4.83 33.55
N ALA A 185 0.16 5.96 33.73
CA ALA A 185 -0.01 6.96 32.69
C ALA A 185 1.34 7.55 32.24
N ASP A 186 2.24 7.81 33.17
CA ASP A 186 3.58 8.31 32.87
C ASP A 186 4.45 7.25 32.18
N GLU A 187 4.35 5.98 32.57
CA GLU A 187 5.01 4.87 31.86
C GLU A 187 4.50 4.74 30.42
N LEU A 188 3.18 4.81 30.19
CA LEU A 188 2.57 4.75 28.86
C LEU A 188 2.98 5.93 27.98
N ARG A 189 3.04 7.14 28.53
CA ARG A 189 3.53 8.34 27.82
C ARG A 189 5.01 8.23 27.47
N LYS A 190 5.85 7.77 28.40
CA LYS A 190 7.28 7.55 28.13
C LYS A 190 7.47 6.51 27.02
N TYR A 191 6.67 5.45 27.02
CA TYR A 191 6.67 4.45 25.96
C TYR A 191 6.28 5.04 24.61
N GLU A 192 5.20 5.83 24.54
CA GLU A 192 4.77 6.52 23.32
C GLU A 192 5.88 7.43 22.76
N ILE A 193 6.46 8.29 23.60
CA ILE A 193 7.54 9.20 23.20
C ILE A 193 8.77 8.43 22.72
N SER A 194 9.17 7.39 23.46
CA SER A 194 10.33 6.57 23.10
C SER A 194 10.12 5.84 21.77
N ARG A 195 8.92 5.31 21.52
CA ARG A 195 8.59 4.63 20.26
C ARG A 195 8.54 5.60 19.09
N HIS A 196 7.94 6.77 19.27
CA HIS A 196 7.90 7.82 18.25
C HIS A 196 9.31 8.32 17.89
N HIS A 197 10.18 8.56 18.88
CA HIS A 197 11.57 8.98 18.64
C HIS A 197 12.41 7.89 17.94
N ALA A 198 12.24 6.63 18.34
CA ALA A 198 12.92 5.51 17.69
C ALA A 198 12.51 5.42 16.20
N TRP A 199 11.21 5.54 15.93
CA TRP A 199 10.68 5.60 14.57
C TRP A 199 11.20 6.79 13.77
N GLU A 200 11.26 7.98 14.35
CA GLU A 200 11.84 9.16 13.68
C GLU A 200 13.30 8.92 13.26
N THR A 201 14.10 8.32 14.14
CA THR A 201 15.50 7.98 13.85
C THR A 201 15.60 6.94 12.74
N GLU A 202 14.77 5.90 12.80
CA GLU A 202 14.70 4.83 11.79
C GLU A 202 14.27 5.37 10.42
N VAL A 203 13.21 6.18 10.36
CA VAL A 203 12.71 6.79 9.11
C VAL A 203 13.76 7.70 8.48
N ASN A 204 14.42 8.54 9.28
CA ASN A 204 15.48 9.40 8.77
C ASN A 204 16.63 8.59 8.16
N ALA A 205 17.02 7.49 8.81
CA ALA A 205 18.05 6.59 8.30
C ALA A 205 17.61 5.85 7.03
N ILE A 206 16.40 5.26 7.03
CA ILE A 206 15.85 4.51 5.90
C ILE A 206 15.69 5.41 4.69
N VAL A 207 15.04 6.56 4.84
CA VAL A 207 14.75 7.44 3.70
C VAL A 207 16.04 8.01 3.13
N SER A 208 16.99 8.45 3.97
CA SER A 208 18.28 8.97 3.50
C SER A 208 19.10 7.89 2.77
N LEU A 209 19.14 6.66 3.32
CA LEU A 209 19.84 5.56 2.69
C LEU A 209 19.20 5.16 1.37
N ARG A 210 17.87 4.96 1.35
CA ARG A 210 17.16 4.42 0.18
C ARG A 210 17.01 5.41 -0.95
N LEU A 211 16.78 6.70 -0.67
CA LEU A 211 16.70 7.70 -1.74
C LEU A 211 18.07 7.95 -2.40
N SER A 212 19.16 7.73 -1.66
CA SER A 212 20.53 7.84 -2.20
C SER A 212 20.95 6.66 -3.10
N GLN A 213 20.21 5.55 -3.08
CA GLN A 213 20.49 4.38 -3.91
C GLN A 213 20.15 4.65 -5.38
N PRO A 214 20.79 3.90 -6.31
CA PRO A 214 20.51 4.06 -7.73
C PRO A 214 19.07 3.67 -8.06
N VAL A 215 18.53 4.26 -9.13
CA VAL A 215 17.14 4.03 -9.55
C VAL A 215 16.95 2.63 -10.15
N LEU A 216 18.00 2.05 -10.73
CA LEU A 216 17.99 0.72 -11.34
C LEU A 216 19.06 -0.20 -10.74
N PHE A 217 18.76 -1.50 -10.69
CA PHE A 217 19.74 -2.57 -10.45
C PHE A 217 20.10 -3.28 -11.74
N LYS A 218 21.37 -3.63 -11.89
CA LYS A 218 21.89 -4.48 -12.97
C LYS A 218 22.23 -5.84 -12.40
N HIS A 219 21.58 -6.89 -12.89
CA HIS A 219 21.91 -8.25 -12.47
C HIS A 219 23.26 -8.66 -13.04
N THR A 220 24.09 -9.29 -12.22
CA THR A 220 25.43 -9.77 -12.59
C THR A 220 25.41 -11.11 -13.32
N ASN A 221 24.27 -11.80 -13.33
CA ASN A 221 24.15 -13.11 -13.97
C ASN A 221 23.84 -12.93 -15.47
N PRO A 222 24.67 -13.47 -16.37
CA PRO A 222 24.42 -13.40 -17.80
C PRO A 222 23.20 -14.26 -18.13
N VAL A 223 22.12 -13.62 -18.57
CA VAL A 223 20.95 -14.30 -19.15
C VAL A 223 21.05 -14.16 -20.66
N ALA A 224 21.07 -15.30 -21.36
CA ALA A 224 21.04 -15.34 -22.82
C ALA A 224 19.84 -14.52 -23.33
N TYR A 225 20.02 -13.75 -24.39
CA TYR A 225 19.00 -12.84 -24.90
C TYR A 225 17.71 -13.58 -25.32
N ASP A 226 17.80 -14.85 -25.71
CA ASP A 226 16.68 -15.71 -26.12
C ASP A 226 15.80 -16.22 -24.96
N GLN A 227 16.24 -16.06 -23.71
CA GLN A 227 15.54 -16.59 -22.53
C GLN A 227 14.96 -15.46 -21.68
N LYS A 228 13.65 -15.52 -21.41
CA LYS A 228 13.03 -14.65 -20.40
C LYS A 228 13.72 -14.89 -19.06
N ALA A 229 14.22 -13.82 -18.44
CA ALA A 229 14.75 -13.91 -17.09
C ALA A 229 13.68 -14.48 -16.13
N GLN A 230 13.96 -15.61 -15.47
CA GLN A 230 13.02 -16.21 -14.53
C GLN A 230 12.80 -15.28 -13.33
N ALA A 231 11.53 -14.89 -13.14
CA ALA A 231 10.96 -14.29 -11.92
C ALA A 231 11.74 -13.11 -11.32
N ILE A 232 11.93 -12.03 -12.09
CA ILE A 232 12.24 -10.72 -11.51
C ILE A 232 10.96 -10.23 -10.83
N SER A 233 10.98 -10.11 -9.51
CA SER A 233 9.85 -9.58 -8.77
C SER A 233 9.86 -8.06 -8.95
N PRO A 234 8.96 -7.45 -9.76
CA PRO A 234 8.90 -6.01 -9.81
C PRO A 234 8.70 -5.46 -8.38
N PRO A 235 9.23 -4.26 -8.05
CA PRO A 235 8.99 -3.65 -6.75
C PRO A 235 7.48 -3.70 -6.48
N PRO A 236 7.02 -4.15 -5.31
CA PRO A 236 5.67 -4.65 -5.14
C PRO A 236 4.64 -3.60 -5.53
N THR A 237 4.09 -3.76 -6.73
CA THR A 237 3.09 -2.86 -7.32
C THR A 237 1.68 -3.28 -6.91
N TRP A 238 1.49 -3.74 -5.67
CA TRP A 238 0.17 -4.13 -5.15
C TRP A 238 -0.86 -2.99 -5.26
N TRP A 239 -0.38 -1.75 -5.34
CA TRP A 239 -1.15 -0.53 -5.56
C TRP A 239 -1.42 -0.20 -7.05
N ALA A 240 -0.78 -0.88 -8.01
CA ALA A 240 -0.93 -0.65 -9.44
C ALA A 240 -1.96 -1.59 -10.12
N GLY A 241 -2.64 -2.45 -9.34
CA GLY A 241 -3.53 -3.48 -9.88
C GLY A 241 -2.78 -4.69 -10.44
N ALA A 242 -3.50 -5.79 -10.68
CA ALA A 242 -2.93 -6.98 -11.31
C ALA A 242 -2.54 -6.67 -12.77
N LYS A 243 -1.45 -7.26 -13.27
CA LYS A 243 -1.12 -7.26 -14.70
C LYS A 243 -2.29 -7.91 -15.44
N GLY A 244 -3.03 -7.15 -16.24
CA GLY A 244 -4.04 -7.72 -17.13
C GLY A 244 -3.37 -8.58 -18.20
N ASP A 245 -4.08 -9.60 -18.69
CA ASP A 245 -3.57 -10.59 -19.67
C ASP A 245 -3.20 -10.00 -21.04
N THR A 246 -3.44 -8.71 -21.26
CA THR A 246 -2.98 -7.94 -22.42
C THR A 246 -2.06 -6.83 -21.92
N GLY A 247 -0.76 -6.93 -22.23
CA GLY A 247 0.34 -6.12 -21.69
C GLY A 247 0.33 -4.62 -21.95
N THR A 248 -0.82 -3.95 -21.93
CA THR A 248 -0.92 -2.50 -22.05
C THR A 248 -2.02 -1.96 -21.14
N VAL A 249 -1.65 -0.91 -20.40
CA VAL A 249 -2.46 -0.06 -19.51
C VAL A 249 -2.46 -0.48 -18.04
N LEU A 250 -1.38 -0.08 -17.35
CA LEU A 250 -1.39 0.18 -15.91
C LEU A 250 -2.17 1.49 -15.68
N ASN A 251 -3.48 1.41 -15.54
CA ASN A 251 -4.27 2.51 -14.98
C ASN A 251 -4.46 2.23 -13.49
N PRO A 252 -3.91 3.08 -12.59
CA PRO A 252 -4.23 2.96 -11.19
C PRO A 252 -5.75 3.13 -11.03
N PRO A 253 -6.43 2.34 -10.18
CA PRO A 253 -7.76 2.72 -9.74
C PRO A 253 -7.63 4.12 -9.14
N THR A 254 -8.53 5.02 -9.54
CA THR A 254 -8.65 6.34 -8.91
C THR A 254 -8.64 6.11 -7.41
N PRO A 255 -7.65 6.63 -6.66
CA PRO A 255 -7.72 6.56 -5.22
C PRO A 255 -9.08 7.15 -4.82
N PRO A 256 -9.81 6.58 -3.83
CA PRO A 256 -10.87 7.37 -3.20
C PRO A 256 -10.21 8.70 -2.89
N GLN A 257 -10.72 9.79 -3.48
CA GLN A 257 -10.14 11.12 -3.30
C GLN A 257 -9.98 11.29 -1.80
N ALA A 258 -8.73 11.26 -1.33
CA ALA A 258 -8.45 11.71 0.00
C ALA A 258 -8.80 13.20 -0.07
N GLN A 259 -9.96 13.57 0.47
CA GLN A 259 -10.20 14.92 0.92
C GLN A 259 -9.23 15.20 2.07
N LEU A 260 -7.95 15.23 1.77
CA LEU A 260 -6.88 15.62 2.67
C LEU A 260 -5.92 16.44 1.81
N ILE A 261 -5.57 17.60 2.36
CA ILE A 261 -4.95 18.77 1.70
C ILE A 261 -5.98 19.73 1.10
N ARG A 262 -6.76 20.37 1.99
CA ARG A 262 -7.21 21.78 1.94
C ARG A 262 -8.37 21.94 2.91
N GLN A 263 -8.07 22.13 4.19
CA GLN A 263 -8.96 22.84 5.12
C GLN A 263 -8.20 22.99 6.43
N PHE A 264 -7.69 24.20 6.66
CA PHE A 264 -7.71 24.96 7.91
C PHE A 264 -6.85 26.21 7.73
N PHE A 265 -7.40 27.17 6.99
CA PHE A 265 -7.13 28.59 7.21
C PHE A 265 -8.45 29.31 6.94
N ASN A 266 -9.16 29.59 8.02
CA ASN A 266 -10.16 30.64 8.11
C ASN A 266 -10.23 30.99 9.60
N ASP A 267 -9.35 31.89 10.04
CA ASP A 267 -9.51 32.59 11.30
C ASP A 267 -10.40 33.82 11.07
N PRO A 268 -11.41 34.08 11.92
CA PRO A 268 -11.83 35.43 12.21
C PRO A 268 -11.06 35.95 13.44
N ALA A 269 -10.33 37.04 13.22
CA ALA A 269 -9.93 38.14 14.11
C ALA A 269 -9.83 37.96 15.65
N ASN A 270 -8.73 38.52 16.18
CA ASN A 270 -8.45 38.98 17.56
C ASN A 270 -8.33 37.86 18.62
N THR A 271 -7.27 37.74 19.45
CA THR A 271 -6.55 38.78 20.20
C THR A 271 -5.32 38.12 20.87
N THR A 272 -4.17 38.82 20.86
CA THR A 272 -3.07 38.82 21.85
C THR A 272 -2.61 37.53 22.54
N GLY A 273 -1.35 37.15 22.33
CA GLY A 273 -0.62 36.24 23.21
C GLY A 273 0.71 35.76 22.64
N THR A 274 1.76 36.55 22.84
CA THR A 274 3.14 36.35 22.39
C THR A 274 3.73 35.00 22.83
N LEU A 275 4.06 34.13 21.89
CA LEU A 275 5.18 33.18 22.00
C LEU A 275 5.91 33.14 20.65
N THR A 276 6.98 33.93 20.56
CA THR A 276 7.96 33.91 19.47
C THR A 276 8.54 32.51 19.31
N ARG A 277 8.16 31.81 18.23
CA ARG A 277 8.85 30.60 17.76
C ARG A 277 9.67 30.98 16.53
N THR A 278 10.94 31.27 16.75
CA THR A 278 11.93 31.56 15.70
C THR A 278 12.24 30.24 14.98
N TYR A 279 11.58 29.99 13.86
CA TYR A 279 11.99 28.95 12.93
C TYR A 279 13.17 29.47 12.13
N SER A 280 14.38 29.02 12.48
CA SER A 280 15.56 29.21 11.66
C SER A 280 15.47 28.26 10.48
N SER A 281 14.97 28.76 9.35
CA SER A 281 15.03 28.10 8.05
C SER A 281 16.47 28.12 7.55
N ASN A 282 17.28 27.14 7.94
CA ASN A 282 18.59 26.89 7.35
C ASN A 282 18.92 25.40 7.38
N LEU A 283 18.20 24.62 6.59
CA LEU A 283 18.78 23.43 5.97
C LEU A 283 19.36 23.90 4.63
N GLN A 284 20.61 24.32 4.68
CA GLN A 284 21.40 24.72 3.53
C GLN A 284 21.60 23.47 2.67
N ARG A 285 20.64 23.20 1.79
CA ARG A 285 20.77 22.19 0.74
C ARG A 285 21.83 22.70 -0.22
N ASN A 286 22.91 21.94 -0.34
CA ASN A 286 23.95 22.19 -1.31
C ASN A 286 23.32 21.97 -2.70
N HIS A 287 22.79 23.04 -3.29
CA HIS A 287 22.35 23.03 -4.67
C HIS A 287 23.60 22.82 -5.53
N GLY A 288 23.85 21.57 -5.93
CA GLY A 288 24.67 21.30 -7.10
C GLY A 288 24.05 22.07 -8.27
N SER A 289 24.83 22.98 -8.86
CA SER A 289 24.43 23.81 -9.99
C SER A 289 23.69 23.00 -11.06
N ALA A 290 22.73 23.64 -11.72
CA ALA A 290 22.14 23.15 -12.96
C ALA A 290 23.26 22.91 -13.99
N VAL A 291 23.71 21.67 -14.10
CA VAL A 291 24.70 21.24 -15.09
C VAL A 291 23.92 20.56 -16.21
N SER A 292 23.96 21.20 -17.38
CA SER A 292 23.35 20.72 -18.63
C SER A 292 23.86 19.32 -19.00
N TRP A 293 22.92 18.50 -19.49
CA TRP A 293 23.06 17.12 -19.99
C TRP A 293 24.24 16.86 -20.93
N THR A 294 24.80 17.88 -21.56
CA THR A 294 25.86 17.76 -22.58
C THR A 294 27.27 17.98 -22.05
N SER A 295 27.45 18.29 -20.75
CA SER A 295 28.72 18.84 -20.25
C SER A 295 29.48 17.98 -19.22
N GLN A 296 29.03 16.78 -18.89
CA GLN A 296 29.91 15.84 -18.16
C GLN A 296 30.88 15.19 -19.14
N GLY A 297 32.07 15.80 -19.24
CA GLY A 297 33.25 15.14 -19.75
C GLY A 297 33.50 13.81 -19.04
N GLU A 298 34.11 12.90 -19.80
CA GLU A 298 34.60 11.59 -19.38
C GLU A 298 35.24 11.64 -17.99
N ARG A 299 34.46 11.34 -16.94
CA ARG A 299 35.03 10.80 -15.73
C ARG A 299 35.39 9.35 -16.06
N THR A 300 36.66 9.15 -16.41
CA THR A 300 37.30 7.85 -16.53
C THR A 300 36.89 6.97 -15.37
N SER A 301 36.13 5.93 -15.69
CA SER A 301 35.81 4.83 -14.79
C SER A 301 37.11 4.15 -14.34
N LEU A 302 37.32 4.04 -13.03
CA LEU A 302 38.19 3.02 -12.48
C LEU A 302 37.53 1.67 -12.76
N GLY A 303 38.06 0.95 -13.74
CA GLY A 303 37.82 -0.48 -14.05
C GLY A 303 36.34 -0.87 -14.04
N THR A 304 35.64 -0.86 -15.16
CA THR A 304 35.70 -1.94 -16.15
C THR A 304 35.06 -1.37 -17.41
N SER A 305 35.74 -1.39 -18.55
CA SER A 305 35.04 -1.24 -19.84
C SER A 305 33.92 -2.28 -19.87
N PRO A 306 32.67 -1.95 -20.26
CA PRO A 306 31.66 -2.98 -20.41
C PRO A 306 32.06 -3.83 -21.62
N THR A 307 32.88 -4.85 -21.37
CA THR A 307 33.06 -5.95 -22.30
C THR A 307 31.69 -6.57 -22.41
N MET A 308 31.01 -6.35 -23.54
CA MET A 308 29.88 -7.19 -23.90
C MET A 308 30.43 -8.60 -23.94
N GLN A 309 30.13 -9.43 -22.94
CA GLN A 309 30.40 -10.85 -23.05
C GLN A 309 29.56 -11.34 -24.23
N GLU A 310 30.25 -11.87 -25.22
CA GLU A 310 29.70 -12.48 -26.42
C GLU A 310 28.51 -13.37 -26.03
N GLY A 311 27.29 -12.94 -26.38
CA GLY A 311 26.07 -13.72 -26.18
C GLY A 311 25.14 -13.36 -25.00
N ALA A 312 25.42 -12.35 -24.16
CA ALA A 312 24.51 -11.99 -23.07
C ALA A 312 24.30 -10.47 -22.89
N LEU A 313 23.04 -10.03 -22.94
CA LEU A 313 22.64 -8.65 -22.60
C LEU A 313 22.30 -8.55 -21.10
N PRO A 314 22.57 -7.40 -20.44
CA PRO A 314 22.29 -7.24 -19.02
C PRO A 314 20.79 -7.19 -18.73
N VAL A 315 20.40 -7.71 -17.56
CA VAL A 315 19.03 -7.69 -17.04
C VAL A 315 18.91 -6.56 -16.01
N TYR A 316 17.86 -5.74 -16.11
CA TYR A 316 17.62 -4.60 -15.21
C TYR A 316 16.39 -4.80 -14.32
N GLU A 317 16.40 -4.20 -13.15
CA GLU A 317 15.25 -4.12 -12.22
C GLU A 317 15.14 -2.71 -11.63
N VAL A 318 13.91 -2.27 -11.32
CA VAL A 318 13.68 -0.98 -10.67
C VAL A 318 13.95 -1.11 -9.16
N ASN A 319 14.92 -0.35 -8.66
CA ASN A 319 15.34 -0.39 -7.26
C ASN A 319 14.46 0.51 -6.38
N PHE A 320 13.23 0.10 -6.09
CA PHE A 320 12.38 0.80 -5.13
C PHE A 320 12.04 -0.09 -3.93
N ASP A 321 12.61 0.23 -2.76
CA ASP A 321 12.38 -0.54 -1.53
C ASP A 321 10.93 -0.36 -1.04
N SER A 322 10.23 -1.47 -0.84
CA SER A 322 8.86 -1.52 -0.30
C SER A 322 8.73 -0.86 1.08
N LYS A 323 9.82 -0.78 1.84
CA LYS A 323 9.88 -0.07 3.12
C LYS A 323 9.51 1.40 3.00
N LEU A 324 9.80 2.07 1.89
CA LEU A 324 9.44 3.47 1.68
C LEU A 324 7.92 3.67 1.66
N TRP A 325 7.16 2.72 1.08
CA TRP A 325 5.69 2.75 1.15
C TRP A 325 5.18 2.55 2.57
N GLY A 326 5.83 1.65 3.34
CA GLY A 326 5.55 1.46 4.76
C GLY A 326 5.73 2.76 5.56
N VAL A 327 6.82 3.49 5.30
CA VAL A 327 7.08 4.80 5.94
C VAL A 327 5.99 5.82 5.60
N ILE A 328 5.52 5.87 4.35
CA ILE A 328 4.44 6.80 3.97
C ILE A 328 3.14 6.46 4.70
N GLN A 329 2.77 5.18 4.74
CA GLN A 329 1.57 4.74 5.45
C GLN A 329 1.69 5.02 6.95
N GLU A 330 2.86 4.80 7.54
CA GLU A 330 3.12 5.05 8.95
C GLU A 330 3.07 6.55 9.27
N ALA A 331 3.72 7.38 8.46
CA ALA A 331 3.67 8.85 8.59
C ALA A 331 2.23 9.38 8.58
N ALA A 332 1.38 8.88 7.65
CA ALA A 332 -0.03 9.26 7.60
C ALA A 332 -0.80 8.89 8.88
N ARG A 333 -0.44 7.77 9.54
CA ARG A 333 -1.07 7.37 10.81
C ARG A 333 -0.54 8.15 12.01
N ILE A 334 0.75 8.47 12.02
CA ILE A 334 1.35 9.33 13.04
C ILE A 334 0.77 10.76 12.98
N GLU A 335 0.45 11.26 11.79
CA GLU A 335 -0.23 12.55 11.60
C GLU A 335 -1.64 12.53 12.19
N LEU A 336 -2.40 11.46 11.94
CA LEU A 336 -3.73 11.25 12.56
C LEU A 336 -3.66 11.22 14.10
N PHE A 337 -2.52 10.81 14.64
CA PHE A 337 -2.25 10.80 16.08
C PHE A 337 -1.84 12.16 16.64
N ASN A 338 -1.78 13.22 15.82
CA ASN A 338 -1.32 14.57 16.19
C ASN A 338 0.10 14.59 16.78
N LEU A 339 0.96 13.66 16.34
CA LEU A 339 2.38 13.65 16.70
C LEU A 339 3.18 14.43 15.66
N PRO A 340 4.33 15.03 16.02
CA PRO A 340 5.15 15.74 15.07
C PRO A 340 5.71 14.77 14.01
N LEU A 341 5.61 15.17 12.74
CA LEU A 341 6.19 14.42 11.63
C LEU A 341 7.60 14.94 11.34
N PRO A 342 8.59 14.04 11.17
CA PRO A 342 9.88 14.39 10.61
C PRO A 342 9.70 15.03 9.23
N GLU A 343 10.45 16.07 8.93
CA GLU A 343 10.30 16.80 7.66
C GLU A 343 10.48 15.88 6.45
N ILE A 344 11.45 14.97 6.51
CA ILE A 344 11.74 13.96 5.49
C ILE A 344 10.53 13.05 5.21
N ALA A 345 9.83 12.60 6.25
CA ALA A 345 8.64 11.76 6.10
C ALA A 345 7.48 12.55 5.45
N ARG A 346 7.35 13.83 5.82
CA ARG A 346 6.36 14.74 5.22
C ARG A 346 6.64 14.99 3.74
N PHE A 347 7.90 15.25 3.37
CA PHE A 347 8.30 15.41 1.97
C PHE A 347 8.00 14.15 1.14
N LEU A 348 8.29 12.97 1.69
CA LEU A 348 8.01 11.70 1.03
C LEU A 348 6.49 11.50 0.82
N GLY A 349 5.67 11.82 1.82
CA GLY A 349 4.21 11.77 1.72
C GLY A 349 3.65 12.73 0.66
N LEU A 350 4.15 13.97 0.60
CA LEU A 350 3.74 14.95 -0.41
C LEU A 350 4.12 14.55 -1.84
N ARG A 351 5.25 13.85 -2.01
CA ARG A 351 5.73 13.36 -3.32
C ARG A 351 5.30 11.92 -3.62
N HIS A 352 4.39 11.34 -2.84
CA HIS A 352 3.92 9.96 -3.04
C HIS A 352 3.52 9.67 -4.50
N SER A 353 2.68 10.52 -5.09
CA SER A 353 2.23 10.36 -6.50
C SER A 353 3.37 10.51 -7.51
N TYR A 354 4.37 11.35 -7.22
CA TYR A 354 5.54 11.51 -8.07
C TYR A 354 6.37 10.22 -8.11
N TYR A 355 6.70 9.66 -6.94
CA TYR A 355 7.44 8.40 -6.86
C TYR A 355 6.67 7.22 -7.45
N GLN A 356 5.34 7.15 -7.25
CA GLN A 356 4.50 6.13 -7.88
C GLN A 356 4.58 6.20 -9.40
N ASN A 357 4.37 7.39 -9.98
CA ASN A 357 4.43 7.57 -11.43
C ASN A 357 5.83 7.26 -11.97
N MET A 358 6.88 7.69 -11.28
CA MET A 358 8.26 7.42 -11.67
C MET A 358 8.59 5.92 -11.66
N VAL A 359 8.20 5.18 -10.61
CA VAL A 359 8.36 3.72 -10.54
C VAL A 359 7.61 3.03 -11.69
N LEU A 360 6.38 3.45 -12.00
CA LEU A 360 5.61 2.89 -13.11
C LEU A 360 6.30 3.12 -14.46
N GLN A 361 6.83 4.32 -14.70
CA GLN A 361 7.50 4.65 -15.95
C GLN A 361 8.82 3.87 -16.11
N LEU A 362 9.60 3.75 -15.03
CA LEU A 362 10.81 2.93 -15.00
C LEU A 362 10.50 1.45 -15.24
N GLN A 363 9.43 0.93 -14.62
CA GLN A 363 9.03 -0.46 -14.83
C GLN A 363 8.61 -0.69 -16.28
N ARG A 364 7.82 0.21 -16.88
CA ARG A 364 7.45 0.12 -18.30
C ARG A 364 8.68 0.16 -19.22
N MET A 365 9.68 0.97 -18.89
CA MET A 365 10.93 1.06 -19.64
C MET A 365 11.72 -0.26 -19.55
N VAL A 366 11.84 -0.85 -18.36
CA VAL A 366 12.52 -2.14 -18.14
C VAL A 366 11.78 -3.28 -18.86
N ASP A 367 10.44 -3.32 -18.75
CA ASP A 367 9.61 -4.35 -19.39
C ASP A 367 9.76 -4.31 -20.93
N ARG A 368 9.78 -3.11 -21.53
CA ARG A 368 10.02 -2.95 -22.97
C ARG A 368 11.42 -3.39 -23.40
N TYR A 369 12.43 -3.09 -22.58
CA TYR A 369 13.78 -3.57 -22.85
C TYR A 369 13.87 -5.10 -22.78
N GLU A 370 13.18 -5.74 -21.84
CA GLU A 370 13.12 -7.21 -21.76
C GLU A 370 12.36 -7.82 -22.96
N GLU A 371 11.30 -7.16 -23.44
CA GLU A 371 10.60 -7.56 -24.66
C GLU A 371 11.52 -7.48 -25.89
N ILE A 372 12.30 -6.40 -26.02
CA ILE A 372 13.33 -6.27 -27.06
C ILE A 372 14.33 -7.41 -26.95
N ARG A 373 14.84 -7.72 -25.75
CA ARG A 373 15.79 -8.82 -25.53
C ARG A 373 15.22 -10.15 -26.01
N ALA A 374 13.99 -10.47 -25.64
CA ALA A 374 13.32 -11.72 -26.01
C ALA A 374 13.07 -11.88 -27.52
N GLN A 375 13.12 -10.80 -28.31
CA GLN A 375 12.93 -10.84 -29.77
C GLN A 375 14.25 -10.89 -30.56
N LEU A 376 15.40 -10.80 -29.89
CA LEU A 376 16.71 -10.83 -30.52
C LEU A 376 17.10 -12.27 -30.87
N ASP A 377 17.69 -12.43 -32.05
CA ASP A 377 18.30 -13.65 -32.60
C ASP A 377 19.79 -13.33 -32.87
N PRO A 378 20.75 -14.28 -32.90
CA PRO A 378 22.17 -13.96 -33.11
C PRO A 378 22.43 -13.06 -34.33
N LEU A 379 21.62 -13.21 -35.39
CA LEU A 379 21.69 -12.39 -36.59
C LEU A 379 21.24 -10.95 -36.31
N LYS A 380 20.13 -10.75 -35.59
CA LYS A 380 19.63 -9.42 -35.19
C LYS A 380 20.62 -8.71 -34.26
N VAL A 381 21.28 -9.45 -33.36
CA VAL A 381 22.30 -8.89 -32.46
C VAL A 381 23.50 -8.35 -33.24
N THR A 382 23.98 -9.10 -34.23
CA THR A 382 25.11 -8.69 -35.07
C THR A 382 24.80 -7.42 -35.87
N LEU A 383 23.58 -7.33 -36.43
CA LEU A 383 23.13 -6.19 -37.21
C LEU A 383 22.89 -4.92 -36.38
N MET A 384 22.46 -5.10 -35.13
CA MET A 384 22.07 -4.00 -34.25
C MET A 384 23.10 -3.70 -33.16
N GLU A 385 24.32 -4.24 -33.25
CA GLU A 385 25.32 -4.21 -32.18
C GLU A 385 25.58 -2.78 -31.66
N ASN A 386 25.77 -1.81 -32.56
CA ASN A 386 26.00 -0.42 -32.18
C ASN A 386 24.77 0.23 -31.52
N SER A 387 23.56 -0.08 -32.00
CA SER A 387 22.31 0.44 -31.41
C SER A 387 22.07 -0.16 -30.02
N LEU A 388 22.29 -1.47 -29.87
CA LEU A 388 22.16 -2.19 -28.60
C LEU A 388 23.21 -1.73 -27.58
N ARG A 389 24.47 -1.51 -28.00
CA ARG A 389 25.51 -0.94 -27.14
C ARG A 389 25.15 0.45 -26.63
N ASN A 390 24.66 1.32 -27.52
CA ASN A 390 24.21 2.64 -27.14
C ASN A 390 22.98 2.62 -26.20
N LEU A 391 22.07 1.66 -26.40
CA LEU A 391 20.92 1.44 -25.53
C LEU A 391 21.37 0.98 -24.13
N VAL A 392 22.24 -0.02 -24.04
CA VAL A 392 22.81 -0.51 -22.78
C VAL A 392 23.56 0.59 -22.05
N ASN A 393 24.42 1.34 -22.74
CA ASN A 393 25.15 2.47 -22.16
C ASN A 393 24.22 3.56 -21.62
N THR A 394 23.07 3.76 -22.27
CA THR A 394 22.05 4.70 -21.80
C THR A 394 21.42 4.20 -20.51
N ILE A 395 20.97 2.94 -20.47
CA ILE A 395 20.31 2.34 -19.30
C ILE A 395 21.27 2.23 -18.11
N ASP A 396 22.54 1.92 -18.36
CA ASP A 396 23.60 1.87 -17.33
C ASP A 396 23.76 3.21 -16.60
N ARG A 397 23.39 4.35 -17.22
CA ARG A 397 23.38 5.64 -16.52
C ARG A 397 22.38 5.68 -15.36
N GLY A 398 21.26 4.98 -15.47
CA GLY A 398 20.27 4.83 -14.40
C GLY A 398 20.74 3.96 -13.24
N VAL A 399 21.78 3.14 -13.45
CA VAL A 399 22.39 2.27 -12.43
C VAL A 399 23.53 3.00 -11.72
N PHE A 400 24.33 3.79 -12.42
CA PHE A 400 25.55 4.38 -11.85
C PHE A 400 25.42 5.86 -11.44
N TYR A 401 24.55 6.64 -12.10
CA TYR A 401 24.57 8.11 -12.00
C TYR A 401 23.25 8.74 -11.53
N LEU A 402 22.15 7.98 -11.50
CA LEU A 402 20.85 8.48 -11.06
C LEU A 402 20.43 7.84 -9.75
N ASN A 403 20.04 8.68 -8.80
CA ASN A 403 19.39 8.30 -7.55
C ASN A 403 17.97 8.87 -7.47
N TRP A 404 17.17 8.47 -6.49
CA TRP A 404 15.76 8.88 -6.38
C TRP A 404 15.57 10.36 -6.02
N ASP A 405 16.62 11.04 -5.56
CA ASP A 405 16.65 12.49 -5.34
C ASP A 405 16.99 13.30 -6.61
N SER A 406 17.37 12.64 -7.70
CA SER A 406 17.79 13.29 -8.93
C SER A 406 16.62 13.96 -9.65
N LEU A 407 16.76 15.25 -9.98
CA LEU A 407 15.77 16.01 -10.75
C LEU A 407 15.77 15.67 -12.24
N VAL A 408 16.72 14.85 -12.67
CA VAL A 408 17.04 14.56 -14.07
C VAL A 408 16.37 13.26 -14.55
N VAL A 409 15.66 12.56 -13.68
CA VAL A 409 15.06 11.23 -13.99
C VAL A 409 14.00 11.33 -15.10
N ASP A 410 13.24 12.41 -15.17
CA ASP A 410 12.21 12.59 -16.20
C ASP A 410 12.83 12.75 -17.60
N GLU A 411 13.91 13.55 -17.73
CA GLU A 411 14.65 13.71 -18.98
C GLU A 411 15.38 12.42 -19.39
N TYR A 412 15.84 11.64 -18.39
CA TYR A 412 16.40 10.31 -18.60
C TYR A 412 15.38 9.32 -19.14
N LEU A 413 14.19 9.27 -18.55
CA LEU A 413 13.10 8.41 -19.02
C LEU A 413 12.72 8.72 -20.46
N GLU A 414 12.65 10.01 -20.82
CA GLU A 414 12.37 10.43 -22.20
C GLU A 414 13.51 10.02 -23.16
N HIS A 415 14.78 10.14 -22.73
CA HIS A 415 15.91 9.68 -23.53
C HIS A 415 15.89 8.16 -23.74
N CYS A 416 15.64 7.38 -22.68
CA CYS A 416 15.49 5.93 -22.77
C CYS A 416 14.32 5.53 -23.66
N ASP A 417 13.17 6.19 -23.55
CA ASP A 417 11.99 5.93 -24.39
C ASP A 417 12.29 6.14 -25.88
N ARG A 418 12.96 7.25 -26.24
CA ARG A 418 13.38 7.50 -27.63
C ARG A 418 14.31 6.42 -28.16
N ARG A 419 15.27 5.98 -27.33
CA ARG A 419 16.24 4.93 -27.72
C ARG A 419 15.58 3.56 -27.86
N LEU A 420 14.68 3.20 -26.94
CA LEU A 420 13.89 1.98 -27.00
C LEU A 420 12.99 1.97 -28.25
N LYS A 421 12.29 3.06 -28.55
CA LYS A 421 11.48 3.20 -29.77
C LYS A 421 12.31 2.99 -31.04
N ARG A 422 13.52 3.54 -31.10
CA ARG A 422 14.42 3.33 -32.22
C ARG A 422 14.81 1.86 -32.36
N ALA A 423 15.19 1.19 -31.27
CA ALA A 423 15.53 -0.23 -31.29
C ALA A 423 14.34 -1.13 -31.69
N GLU A 424 13.13 -0.85 -31.19
CA GLU A 424 11.90 -1.55 -31.60
C GLU A 424 11.61 -1.39 -33.09
N ASN A 425 11.80 -0.18 -33.64
CA ASN A 425 11.63 0.06 -35.07
C ASN A 425 12.67 -0.73 -35.89
N HIS A 426 13.93 -0.76 -35.45
CA HIS A 426 14.96 -1.56 -36.13
C HIS A 426 14.59 -3.05 -36.16
N ILE A 427 14.09 -3.61 -35.05
CA ILE A 427 13.63 -5.02 -35.01
C ILE A 427 12.47 -5.23 -36.00
N LYS A 428 11.47 -4.34 -36.01
CA LYS A 428 10.34 -4.44 -36.94
C LYS A 428 10.74 -4.38 -38.41
N GLU A 429 11.71 -3.54 -38.77
CA GLU A 429 12.20 -3.46 -40.15
C GLU A 429 13.00 -4.71 -40.53
N VAL A 430 13.79 -5.26 -39.60
CA VAL A 430 14.49 -6.54 -39.81
C VAL A 430 13.48 -7.67 -40.03
N ASP A 431 12.44 -7.78 -39.19
CA ASP A 431 11.39 -8.79 -39.32
C ASP A 431 10.62 -8.62 -40.65
N ARG A 432 10.29 -7.38 -41.04
CA ARG A 432 9.68 -7.10 -42.34
C ARG A 432 10.54 -7.59 -43.50
N CYS A 433 11.87 -7.47 -43.42
CA CYS A 433 12.72 -8.00 -44.47
C CYS A 433 12.81 -9.52 -44.49
N PHE A 434 12.71 -10.18 -43.33
CA PHE A 434 12.54 -11.64 -43.30
C PHE A 434 11.19 -12.07 -43.92
N ASP A 435 10.09 -11.39 -43.63
CA ASP A 435 8.78 -11.67 -44.24
C ASP A 435 8.79 -11.53 -45.77
N ILE A 436 9.48 -10.50 -46.28
CA ILE A 436 9.62 -10.28 -47.72
C ILE A 436 10.48 -11.37 -48.35
N LEU A 437 11.54 -11.82 -47.66
CA LEU A 437 12.35 -12.95 -48.12
C LEU A 437 11.52 -14.24 -48.21
N GLU A 438 10.66 -14.52 -47.23
CA GLU A 438 9.75 -15.67 -47.29
C GLU A 438 8.76 -15.55 -48.46
N ARG A 439 8.20 -14.36 -48.70
CA ARG A 439 7.33 -14.10 -49.85
C ARG A 439 8.04 -14.38 -51.18
N ILE A 440 9.28 -13.91 -51.34
CA ILE A 440 10.12 -14.21 -52.51
C ILE A 440 10.28 -15.73 -52.66
N GLY A 441 10.57 -16.44 -51.57
CA GLY A 441 10.64 -17.91 -51.57
C GLY A 441 9.35 -18.55 -52.07
N THR A 442 8.18 -18.10 -51.61
CA THR A 442 6.88 -18.63 -52.08
C THR A 442 6.58 -18.31 -53.55
N LEU A 443 7.04 -17.15 -54.06
CA LEU A 443 6.89 -16.80 -55.47
C LEU A 443 7.72 -17.72 -56.36
N ILE A 444 8.96 -17.99 -55.95
CA ILE A 444 9.85 -18.93 -56.64
C ILE A 444 9.21 -20.33 -56.64
N SER A 445 8.79 -20.85 -55.48
CA SER A 445 8.19 -22.19 -55.39
C SER A 445 6.87 -22.37 -56.15
N ARG A 446 6.13 -21.28 -56.44
CA ARG A 446 4.88 -21.32 -57.23
C ARG A 446 5.09 -21.12 -58.73
N ALA A 447 6.30 -20.79 -59.15
CA ALA A 447 6.59 -20.58 -60.57
C ALA A 447 6.50 -21.91 -61.32
N GLN A 448 5.52 -22.03 -62.23
CA GLN A 448 5.40 -23.16 -63.14
C GLN A 448 6.16 -22.85 -64.43
N MET A 449 7.31 -23.49 -64.60
CA MET A 449 8.20 -23.29 -65.74
C MET A 449 7.72 -23.98 -67.03
N PHE A 450 6.69 -24.83 -66.93
CA PHE A 450 6.12 -25.58 -68.04
C PHE A 450 4.61 -25.33 -68.09
N LYS A 451 4.16 -24.53 -69.06
CA LYS A 451 2.75 -24.24 -69.32
C LYS A 451 2.27 -25.04 -70.53
N GLU A 452 1.12 -25.71 -70.41
CA GLU A 452 0.48 -26.38 -71.54
C GLU A 452 -0.12 -25.34 -72.51
N LYS A 453 -0.02 -25.59 -73.82
CA LYS A 453 -0.61 -24.72 -74.85
C LYS A 453 -2.12 -24.96 -74.87
N GLU A 454 -2.92 -23.93 -74.58
CA GLU A 454 -4.39 -24.04 -74.40
C GLU A 454 -5.16 -24.51 -75.65
N ASN A 455 -4.54 -24.50 -76.82
CA ASN A 455 -5.13 -25.03 -78.05
C ASN A 455 -4.37 -26.30 -78.45
N GLY A 456 -4.99 -27.47 -78.25
CA GLY A 456 -4.47 -28.81 -78.56
C GLY A 456 -4.17 -29.10 -80.04
N GLN A 457 -3.55 -28.16 -80.75
CA GLN A 457 -2.93 -28.38 -82.05
C GLN A 457 -1.61 -29.12 -81.83
N LEU A 458 -1.46 -30.27 -82.48
CA LEU A 458 -0.17 -30.93 -82.63
C LEU A 458 0.76 -30.01 -83.45
N VAL A 459 1.73 -29.42 -82.77
CA VAL A 459 2.79 -28.61 -83.37
C VAL A 459 4.00 -29.50 -83.61
N SER A 460 4.86 -29.16 -84.58
CA SER A 460 6.13 -29.87 -84.74
C SER A 460 6.93 -29.81 -83.44
N ALA A 461 7.67 -30.88 -83.10
CA ALA A 461 8.50 -30.92 -81.88
C ALA A 461 9.44 -29.71 -81.80
N LYS A 462 9.94 -29.21 -82.94
CA LYS A 462 10.76 -28.01 -83.01
C LYS A 462 10.00 -26.74 -82.62
N GLU A 463 8.80 -26.55 -83.18
CA GLU A 463 7.96 -25.37 -82.91
C GLU A 463 7.40 -25.35 -81.49
N TYR A 464 7.16 -26.52 -80.88
CA TYR A 464 6.79 -26.63 -79.47
C TYR A 464 7.97 -26.32 -78.55
N MET A 465 9.17 -26.83 -78.86
CA MET A 465 10.38 -26.53 -78.08
C MET A 465 10.75 -25.05 -78.14
N ASP A 466 10.68 -24.42 -79.33
CA ASP A 466 10.93 -22.98 -79.50
C ASP A 466 9.89 -22.13 -78.72
N TYR A 467 8.63 -22.55 -78.70
CA TYR A 467 7.56 -21.91 -77.91
C TYR A 467 7.79 -22.05 -76.40
N ALA A 468 8.08 -23.27 -75.94
CA ALA A 468 8.34 -23.55 -74.52
C ALA A 468 9.59 -22.80 -74.02
N GLU A 469 10.62 -22.70 -74.85
CA GLU A 469 11.84 -21.93 -74.53
C GLU A 469 11.54 -20.43 -74.40
N SER A 470 10.80 -19.85 -75.35
CA SER A 470 10.43 -18.43 -75.30
C SER A 470 9.49 -18.10 -74.13
N CYS A 471 8.52 -18.95 -73.82
CA CYS A 471 7.68 -18.78 -72.63
C CYS A 471 8.49 -18.87 -71.33
N ARG A 472 9.41 -19.83 -71.25
CA ARG A 472 10.31 -20.01 -70.10
C ARG A 472 11.23 -18.80 -69.90
N GLU A 473 11.79 -18.25 -70.98
CA GLU A 473 12.61 -17.03 -70.91
C GLU A 473 11.82 -15.84 -70.39
N ASN A 474 10.60 -15.60 -70.93
CA ASN A 474 9.74 -14.51 -70.46
C ASN A 474 9.31 -14.67 -69.00
N ASP A 475 8.92 -15.89 -68.58
CA ASP A 475 8.51 -16.17 -67.20
C ASP A 475 9.71 -16.03 -66.23
N MET A 476 10.92 -16.40 -66.65
CA MET A 476 12.13 -16.18 -65.86
C MET A 476 12.51 -14.71 -65.77
N GLU A 477 12.38 -13.94 -66.86
CA GLU A 477 12.66 -12.51 -66.86
C GLU A 477 11.68 -11.75 -65.97
N GLU A 478 10.39 -12.10 -66.01
CA GLU A 478 9.37 -11.53 -65.13
C GLU A 478 9.67 -11.85 -63.66
N LEU A 479 9.97 -13.10 -63.34
CA LEU A 479 10.32 -13.55 -61.99
C LEU A 479 11.60 -12.86 -61.48
N ALA A 480 12.63 -12.73 -62.31
CA ALA A 480 13.87 -12.05 -61.96
C ALA A 480 13.64 -10.56 -61.67
N ASN A 481 12.82 -9.88 -62.50
CA ASN A 481 12.48 -8.48 -62.30
C ASN A 481 11.66 -8.25 -61.03
N GLN A 482 10.70 -9.14 -60.72
CA GLN A 482 9.91 -9.08 -59.49
C GLN A 482 10.80 -9.28 -58.25
N ILE A 483 11.67 -10.30 -58.25
CA ILE A 483 12.60 -10.57 -57.13
C ILE A 483 13.57 -9.42 -56.94
N SER A 484 14.18 -8.92 -58.02
CA SER A 484 15.13 -7.79 -57.99
C SER A 484 14.47 -6.53 -57.41
N THR A 485 13.24 -6.22 -57.82
CA THR A 485 12.49 -5.06 -57.32
C THR A 485 12.15 -5.21 -55.83
N MET A 486 11.70 -6.39 -55.40
CA MET A 486 11.37 -6.67 -54.00
C MET A 486 12.60 -6.67 -53.08
N ALA A 487 13.70 -7.27 -53.52
CA ALA A 487 14.95 -7.33 -52.76
C ALA A 487 15.58 -5.94 -52.63
N THR A 488 15.70 -5.18 -53.74
CA THR A 488 16.30 -3.84 -53.74
C THR A 488 15.51 -2.87 -52.86
N SER A 489 14.17 -2.93 -52.94
CA SER A 489 13.33 -2.06 -52.10
C SER A 489 13.35 -2.43 -50.61
N CYS A 490 13.48 -3.71 -50.25
CA CYS A 490 13.60 -4.10 -48.83
C CYS A 490 14.96 -3.73 -48.26
N LEU A 491 16.03 -4.13 -48.96
CA LEU A 491 17.40 -3.95 -48.50
C LEU A 491 17.75 -2.46 -48.40
N GLY A 492 17.26 -1.63 -49.32
CA GLY A 492 17.42 -0.18 -49.24
C GLY A 492 16.69 0.44 -48.05
N LYS A 493 15.45 0.03 -47.76
CA LYS A 493 14.70 0.51 -46.58
C LYS A 493 15.31 0.03 -45.27
N LEU A 494 15.86 -1.17 -45.24
CA LEU A 494 16.54 -1.72 -44.07
C LEU A 494 17.86 -1.01 -43.79
N GLU A 495 18.64 -0.71 -44.83
CA GLU A 495 19.87 0.07 -44.68
C GLU A 495 19.58 1.51 -44.25
N GLU A 496 18.53 2.13 -44.80
CA GLU A 496 18.07 3.45 -44.40
C GLU A 496 17.61 3.44 -42.93
N ALA A 497 16.85 2.43 -42.51
CA ALA A 497 16.35 2.34 -41.14
C ALA A 497 17.43 2.03 -40.10
N LEU A 498 18.46 1.24 -40.44
CA LEU A 498 19.53 0.85 -39.50
C LEU A 498 20.69 1.85 -39.46
N PHE A 499 21.01 2.48 -40.59
CA PHE A 499 22.24 3.25 -40.77
C PHE A 499 22.04 4.66 -41.36
N ASP A 500 20.79 5.06 -41.64
CA ASP A 500 20.46 6.32 -42.33
C ASP A 500 21.19 6.47 -43.69
N THR A 501 21.55 5.34 -44.32
CA THR A 501 22.24 5.29 -45.64
C THR A 501 21.58 4.29 -46.57
N ASN A 502 21.52 4.60 -47.87
CA ASN A 502 20.97 3.70 -48.90
C ASN A 502 22.03 3.46 -49.99
N THR A 503 23.15 2.86 -49.60
CA THR A 503 24.35 2.72 -50.43
C THR A 503 24.57 1.30 -50.97
N GLY A 504 23.83 0.32 -50.45
CA GLY A 504 23.84 -1.09 -50.85
C GLY A 504 25.17 -1.82 -50.59
N ARG A 505 26.09 -1.23 -49.82
CA ARG A 505 27.50 -1.67 -49.73
C ARG A 505 28.05 -1.75 -48.31
N ARG A 506 27.18 -1.74 -47.29
CA ARG A 506 27.62 -1.79 -45.89
C ARG A 506 28.03 -3.21 -45.49
N ALA A 507 29.25 -3.34 -44.94
CA ALA A 507 29.80 -4.61 -44.48
C ALA A 507 28.96 -5.26 -43.38
N GLU A 508 28.27 -4.46 -42.56
CA GLU A 508 27.41 -4.95 -41.48
C GLU A 508 26.12 -5.63 -41.98
N MET A 509 25.70 -5.36 -43.22
CA MET A 509 24.54 -6.00 -43.87
C MET A 509 24.90 -7.32 -44.59
N TYR A 510 26.19 -7.67 -44.67
CA TYR A 510 26.69 -8.87 -45.35
C TYR A 510 25.99 -10.18 -44.93
N PRO A 511 25.73 -10.45 -43.64
CA PRO A 511 25.04 -11.68 -43.22
C PRO A 511 23.61 -11.78 -43.78
N ILE A 512 22.92 -10.65 -43.98
CA ILE A 512 21.60 -10.63 -44.60
C ILE A 512 21.71 -10.93 -46.09
N TYR A 513 22.63 -10.28 -46.80
CA TYR A 513 22.81 -10.52 -48.24
C TYR A 513 23.14 -11.98 -48.53
N GLN A 514 24.04 -12.58 -47.75
CA GLN A 514 24.38 -14.00 -47.86
C GLN A 514 23.16 -14.91 -47.64
N ARG A 515 22.30 -14.60 -46.67
CA ARG A 515 21.09 -15.39 -46.40
C ARG A 515 20.05 -15.25 -47.51
N PHE A 516 19.90 -14.05 -48.09
CA PHE A 516 19.07 -13.82 -49.27
C PHE A 516 19.56 -14.66 -50.46
N GLU A 517 20.86 -14.62 -50.76
CA GLU A 517 21.46 -15.37 -51.86
C GLU A 517 21.26 -16.88 -51.71
N VAL A 518 21.59 -17.44 -50.54
CA VAL A 518 21.45 -18.87 -50.28
C VAL A 518 19.99 -19.32 -50.36
N MET A 519 19.06 -18.53 -49.83
CA MET A 519 17.63 -18.87 -49.88
C MET A 519 17.09 -18.86 -51.31
N ILE A 520 17.42 -17.83 -52.11
CA ILE A 520 17.01 -17.73 -53.51
C ILE A 520 17.59 -18.91 -54.31
N LEU A 521 18.88 -19.21 -54.15
CA LEU A 521 19.53 -20.33 -54.82
C LEU A 521 18.89 -21.68 -54.45
N PHE A 522 18.62 -21.91 -53.16
CA PHE A 522 17.99 -23.13 -52.71
C PHE A 522 16.57 -23.31 -53.27
N ARG A 523 15.76 -22.25 -53.28
CA ARG A 523 14.39 -22.30 -53.83
C ARG A 523 14.36 -22.47 -55.35
N LEU A 524 15.29 -21.85 -56.07
CA LEU A 524 15.43 -22.08 -57.52
C LEU A 524 15.83 -23.52 -57.83
N LEU A 525 16.71 -24.13 -57.01
CA LEU A 525 17.05 -25.55 -57.13
C LEU A 525 15.81 -26.44 -56.90
N GLU A 526 15.01 -26.20 -55.86
CA GLU A 526 13.78 -26.99 -55.64
C GLU A 526 12.81 -26.96 -56.82
N VAL A 527 12.62 -25.80 -57.45
CA VAL A 527 11.77 -25.67 -58.66
C VAL A 527 12.34 -26.49 -59.81
N SER A 528 13.67 -26.50 -59.99
CA SER A 528 14.30 -27.29 -61.05
C SER A 528 14.19 -28.80 -60.84
N PHE A 529 14.11 -29.28 -59.60
CA PHE A 529 13.98 -30.70 -59.27
C PHE A 529 12.52 -31.20 -59.20
N LEU A 530 11.56 -30.34 -58.84
CA LEU A 530 10.12 -30.67 -58.78
C LEU A 530 9.41 -30.58 -60.14
N SER A 531 10.08 -30.03 -61.16
CA SER A 531 9.53 -29.88 -62.51
C SER A 531 9.89 -31.04 -63.46
N VAL A 532 10.40 -32.15 -62.91
CA VAL A 532 10.61 -33.45 -63.59
C VAL A 532 9.65 -34.46 -62.97
#